data_AF-Q174A8-F1
#
_entry.id   AF-Q174A8-F1
#
_cell.length_a   1.000
_cell.length_b   1.000
_cell.length_c   1.000
_cell.angle_alpha   90.00
_cell.angle_beta   90.00
_cell.angle_gamma   90.00
#
_symmetry.space_group_name_H-M   'P 1'
#
loop_
_entity.id
_entity.type
_entity.pdbx_description
1 polymer ?
#
loop_
_entity_poly.entity_id
_entity_poly.type
_entity_poly.pdbx_seq_one_letter_code
_entity_poly.pdbx_strand_id
1 'polypeptide(L)'
;MDFTASIDKVKDCGWYWGPISPEGAETILSNEPDGSFLVRDSSDDHYIFSLTFKLNGSIRHVRIDQDQGTFSFGSCAMFKSRTIMEFIENAVEHSRSGRYLFFLHRRPEYGPLRVQLTKPVSRFKHVQSLQHLCRFVIHKTIIRKDLIQTLPLPRRLLDYLNYKNCLSERVEVDMTSHFGQCVDDF
;
A
#
# COMPACT_ATOMS: atom_id res chain seq x y z
N MET A 1 0.09 -18.49 -14.96
CA MET A 1 0.31 -18.16 -13.55
C MET A 1 -1.05 -17.99 -12.92
N ASP A 2 -1.32 -18.69 -11.82
CA ASP A 2 -2.57 -18.54 -11.08
C ASP A 2 -2.67 -17.12 -10.50
N PHE A 3 -3.88 -16.57 -10.54
CA PHE A 3 -4.19 -15.24 -10.01
C PHE A 3 -3.70 -15.08 -8.55
N THR A 4 -3.95 -16.08 -7.71
CA THR A 4 -3.51 -16.15 -6.32
C THR A 4 -1.98 -16.12 -6.18
N ALA A 5 -1.26 -16.88 -7.00
CA ALA A 5 0.20 -16.86 -7.01
C ALA A 5 0.77 -15.49 -7.42
N SER A 6 0.06 -14.74 -8.27
CA SER A 6 0.47 -13.38 -8.64
C SER A 6 0.34 -12.40 -7.48
N ILE A 7 -0.72 -12.54 -6.65
CA ILE A 7 -0.97 -11.72 -5.46
C ILE A 7 0.09 -11.99 -4.39
N ASP A 8 0.48 -13.24 -4.19
CA ASP A 8 1.52 -13.56 -3.20
C ASP A 8 2.89 -12.99 -3.58
N LYS A 9 3.23 -12.95 -4.87
CA LYS A 9 4.48 -12.35 -5.35
C LYS A 9 4.58 -10.84 -5.11
N VAL A 10 3.45 -10.14 -5.02
CA VAL A 10 3.41 -8.70 -4.70
C VAL A 10 4.04 -8.43 -3.34
N LYS A 11 3.95 -9.38 -2.41
CA LYS A 11 4.56 -9.25 -1.08
C LYS A 11 6.08 -9.16 -1.14
N ASP A 12 6.73 -9.62 -2.21
CA ASP A 12 8.17 -9.49 -2.40
C ASP A 12 8.54 -8.14 -3.06
N CYS A 13 7.57 -7.38 -3.58
CA CYS A 13 7.80 -6.06 -4.16
C CYS A 13 7.98 -4.98 -3.07
N GLY A 14 9.09 -4.25 -3.12
CA GLY A 14 9.38 -3.19 -2.15
C GLY A 14 8.37 -2.05 -2.14
N TRP A 15 7.72 -1.75 -3.27
CA TRP A 15 6.70 -0.71 -3.40
C TRP A 15 5.32 -1.09 -2.85
N TYR A 16 5.14 -2.35 -2.44
CA TYR A 16 3.90 -2.82 -1.84
C TYR A 16 3.98 -2.81 -0.31
N TRP A 17 3.11 -2.00 0.29
CA TRP A 17 3.08 -1.74 1.73
C TRP A 17 2.04 -2.58 2.48
N GLY A 18 1.24 -3.39 1.79
CA GLY A 18 0.23 -4.22 2.43
C GLY A 18 -0.97 -3.44 2.96
N PRO A 19 -1.58 -3.89 4.08
CA PRO A 19 -2.80 -3.30 4.65
C PRO A 19 -2.49 -2.04 5.47
N ILE A 20 -1.92 -1.02 4.83
CA ILE A 20 -1.78 0.31 5.42
C ILE A 20 -3.02 1.16 5.12
N SER A 21 -3.37 2.07 6.03
CA SER A 21 -4.49 2.98 5.82
C SER A 21 -4.15 4.05 4.77
N PRO A 22 -5.16 4.72 4.17
CA PRO A 22 -4.94 5.87 3.30
C PRO A 22 -4.06 6.94 3.98
N GLU A 23 -4.31 7.24 5.25
CA GLU A 23 -3.62 8.25 6.05
C GLU A 23 -2.16 7.84 6.33
N GLY A 24 -1.92 6.56 6.58
CA GLY A 24 -0.57 6.01 6.70
C GLY A 24 0.22 6.17 5.40
N ALA A 25 -0.41 5.92 4.26
CA ALA A 25 0.20 6.13 2.94
C ALA A 25 0.49 7.61 2.67
N GLU A 26 -0.41 8.52 3.08
CA GLU A 26 -0.19 9.96 3.00
C GLU A 26 1.01 10.40 3.82
N THR A 27 1.13 9.90 5.05
CA THR A 27 2.27 10.18 5.93
C THR A 27 3.59 9.76 5.29
N ILE A 28 3.64 8.56 4.70
CA ILE A 28 4.83 8.04 3.99
C ILE A 28 5.20 8.93 2.80
N LEU A 29 4.23 9.38 2.01
CA LEU A 29 4.46 10.16 0.80
C LEU A 29 4.66 11.66 1.06
N SER A 30 4.29 12.16 2.23
CA SER A 30 4.37 13.58 2.59
C SER A 30 5.79 14.14 2.37
N ASN A 31 6.80 13.38 2.76
CA ASN A 31 8.23 13.73 2.67
C ASN A 31 8.90 13.30 1.36
N GLU A 32 8.16 12.67 0.44
CA GLU A 32 8.70 12.22 -0.84
C GLU A 32 8.50 13.27 -1.95
N PRO A 33 9.32 13.27 -3.00
CA PRO A 33 9.14 14.18 -4.13
C PRO A 33 7.92 13.83 -4.98
N ASP A 34 7.47 14.76 -5.81
CA ASP A 34 6.42 14.49 -6.81
C ASP A 34 6.81 13.33 -7.73
N GLY A 35 5.80 12.54 -8.10
CA GLY A 35 5.92 11.29 -8.85
C GLY A 35 6.27 10.07 -8.01
N SER A 36 6.36 10.25 -6.69
CA SER A 36 6.50 9.13 -5.74
C SER A 36 5.18 8.42 -5.54
N PHE A 37 5.23 7.09 -5.47
CA PHE A 37 4.04 6.26 -5.33
C PHE A 37 4.30 5.00 -4.52
N LEU A 38 3.21 4.41 -4.02
CA LEU A 38 3.19 3.12 -3.37
C LEU A 38 1.86 2.40 -3.64
N VAL A 39 1.88 1.07 -3.52
CA VAL A 39 0.66 0.25 -3.59
C VAL A 39 0.35 -0.32 -2.22
N ARG A 40 -0.94 -0.31 -1.87
CA ARG A 40 -1.47 -0.84 -0.61
C ARG A 40 -2.74 -1.64 -0.88
N ASP A 41 -3.20 -2.37 0.12
CA ASP A 41 -4.51 -3.00 0.07
C ASP A 41 -5.60 -1.92 0.02
N SER A 42 -6.69 -2.19 -0.71
CA SER A 42 -7.82 -1.26 -0.70
C SER A 42 -8.55 -1.30 0.63
N SER A 43 -9.11 -0.16 1.00
CA SER A 43 -10.03 -0.04 2.15
C SER A 43 -11.48 -0.30 1.75
N ASP A 44 -11.74 -0.60 0.47
CA ASP A 44 -13.05 -0.92 -0.09
C ASP A 44 -13.09 -2.40 -0.44
N ASP A 45 -14.11 -3.12 0.04
CA ASP A 45 -14.24 -4.57 -0.14
C ASP A 45 -14.41 -4.99 -1.61
N HIS A 46 -14.77 -4.07 -2.51
CA HIS A 46 -14.88 -4.34 -3.95
C HIS A 46 -13.53 -4.29 -4.68
N TYR A 47 -12.46 -3.90 -3.99
CA TYR A 47 -11.14 -3.66 -4.59
C TYR A 47 -10.04 -4.35 -3.79
N ILE A 48 -9.10 -4.98 -4.49
CA ILE A 48 -7.98 -5.66 -3.81
C ILE A 48 -6.88 -4.64 -3.49
N PHE A 49 -6.54 -3.78 -4.45
CA PHE A 49 -5.41 -2.85 -4.32
C PHE A 49 -5.82 -1.39 -4.53
N SER A 50 -5.03 -0.52 -3.94
CA SER A 50 -5.09 0.92 -4.19
C SER A 50 -3.68 1.48 -4.37
N LEU A 51 -3.52 2.27 -5.43
CA LEU A 51 -2.33 3.05 -5.69
C LEU A 51 -2.46 4.40 -4.98
N THR A 52 -1.43 4.78 -4.22
CA THR A 52 -1.31 6.13 -3.66
C THR A 52 -0.08 6.81 -4.23
N PHE A 53 -0.19 8.06 -4.66
CA PHE A 53 0.92 8.79 -5.27
C PHE A 53 0.87 10.28 -4.96
N LYS A 54 2.03 10.94 -5.08
CA LYS A 54 2.19 12.39 -4.92
C LYS A 54 2.28 13.09 -6.28
N LEU A 55 1.47 14.13 -6.46
CA LEU A 55 1.41 14.94 -7.67
C LEU A 55 1.13 16.40 -7.32
N ASN A 56 1.97 17.31 -7.80
CA ASN A 56 1.88 18.76 -7.58
C ASN A 56 1.75 19.09 -6.09
N GLY A 57 2.58 18.46 -5.25
CA GLY A 57 2.54 18.60 -3.80
C GLY A 57 1.32 17.98 -3.09
N SER A 58 0.35 17.44 -3.82
CA SER A 58 -0.85 16.80 -3.27
C SER A 58 -0.76 15.28 -3.36
N ILE A 59 -1.25 14.58 -2.33
CA ILE A 59 -1.32 13.12 -2.33
C ILE A 59 -2.70 12.68 -2.83
N ARG A 60 -2.74 11.63 -3.65
CA ARG A 60 -3.96 11.12 -4.28
C ARG A 60 -4.01 9.61 -4.21
N HIS A 61 -5.23 9.08 -4.17
CA HIS A 61 -5.49 7.63 -4.14
C HIS A 61 -6.35 7.20 -5.32
N VAL A 62 -6.05 6.02 -5.84
CA VAL A 62 -6.74 5.42 -6.98
C VAL A 62 -6.91 3.94 -6.71
N ARG A 63 -8.12 3.45 -6.91
CA ARG A 63 -8.40 2.02 -6.81
C ARG A 63 -8.02 1.34 -8.12
N ILE A 64 -7.44 0.16 -8.01
CA ILE A 64 -7.03 -0.62 -9.18
C ILE A 64 -8.15 -1.63 -9.44
N ASP A 65 -8.86 -1.47 -10.55
CA ASP A 65 -9.91 -2.38 -10.96
C ASP A 65 -9.31 -3.72 -11.37
N GLN A 66 -10.04 -4.79 -11.06
CA GLN A 66 -9.74 -6.13 -11.52
C GLN A 66 -10.95 -6.68 -12.28
N ASP A 67 -10.78 -6.89 -13.59
CA ASP A 67 -11.83 -7.43 -14.46
C ASP A 67 -11.27 -8.60 -15.27
N GLN A 68 -11.98 -9.73 -15.27
CA GLN A 68 -11.60 -10.97 -15.99
C GLN A 68 -10.14 -11.43 -15.77
N GLY A 69 -9.58 -11.19 -14.58
CA GLY A 69 -8.20 -11.54 -14.27
C GLY A 69 -7.14 -10.56 -14.80
N THR A 70 -7.55 -9.35 -15.20
CA THR A 70 -6.65 -8.26 -15.61
C THR A 70 -6.79 -7.05 -14.69
N PHE A 71 -5.69 -6.33 -14.48
CA PHE A 71 -5.62 -5.12 -13.65
C PHE A 71 -5.66 -3.86 -14.53
N SER A 72 -6.47 -2.87 -14.15
CA SER A 72 -6.61 -1.59 -14.86
C SER A 72 -6.91 -0.40 -13.95
N PHE A 73 -6.79 0.82 -14.47
CA PHE A 73 -7.26 2.05 -13.78
C PHE A 73 -8.59 2.52 -14.38
N GLY A 74 -9.68 2.37 -13.64
CA GLY A 74 -11.02 2.76 -14.09
C GLY A 74 -11.46 1.99 -15.33
N SER A 75 -12.46 2.53 -16.03
CA SER A 75 -12.95 2.02 -17.33
C SER A 75 -11.97 2.25 -18.50
N CYS A 76 -10.74 2.70 -18.24
CA CYS A 76 -9.77 2.98 -19.29
C CYS A 76 -9.20 1.66 -19.83
N ALA A 77 -9.77 1.18 -20.94
CA ALA A 77 -9.41 -0.06 -21.61
C ALA A 77 -7.98 -0.11 -22.18
N MET A 78 -7.22 0.98 -22.09
CA MET A 78 -5.89 1.12 -22.71
C MET A 78 -4.78 0.40 -21.95
N PHE A 79 -4.96 0.12 -20.64
CA PHE A 79 -3.93 -0.49 -19.80
C PHE A 79 -4.51 -1.66 -19.01
N LYS A 80 -4.35 -2.85 -19.57
CA LYS A 80 -4.69 -4.10 -18.92
C LYS A 80 -3.45 -4.96 -18.84
N SER A 81 -3.12 -5.45 -17.65
CA SER A 81 -2.05 -6.42 -17.45
C SER A 81 -2.57 -7.61 -16.67
N ARG A 82 -1.98 -8.79 -16.89
CA ARG A 82 -2.43 -10.03 -16.22
C ARG A 82 -1.98 -10.08 -14.77
N THR A 83 -0.92 -9.34 -14.44
CA THR A 83 -0.40 -9.22 -13.08
C THR A 83 -0.29 -7.76 -12.68
N ILE A 84 -0.43 -7.50 -11.38
CA ILE A 84 -0.25 -6.16 -10.82
C ILE A 84 1.20 -5.67 -10.95
N MET A 85 2.19 -6.56 -10.92
CA MET A 85 3.60 -6.19 -11.12
C MET A 85 3.81 -5.62 -12.52
N GLU A 86 3.38 -6.36 -13.54
CA GLU A 86 3.42 -5.91 -14.94
C GLU A 86 2.63 -4.63 -15.15
N PHE A 87 1.47 -4.49 -14.49
CA PHE A 87 0.67 -3.27 -14.53
C PHE A 87 1.44 -2.05 -14.02
N ILE A 88 2.10 -2.17 -12.86
CA ILE A 88 2.88 -1.08 -12.26
C ILE A 88 4.14 -0.80 -13.09
N GLU A 89 4.83 -1.81 -13.59
CA GLU A 89 6.00 -1.66 -14.46
C GLU A 89 5.64 -0.90 -15.73
N ASN A 90 4.58 -1.33 -16.41
CA ASN A 90 4.03 -0.64 -17.57
C ASN A 90 3.66 0.79 -17.22
N ALA A 91 2.94 1.01 -16.10
CA ALA A 91 2.54 2.34 -15.67
C ALA A 91 3.74 3.28 -15.45
N VAL A 92 4.85 2.76 -14.92
CA VAL A 92 6.10 3.51 -14.72
C VAL A 92 6.82 3.80 -16.04
N GLU A 93 6.94 2.81 -16.93
CA GLU A 93 7.56 2.99 -18.25
C GLU A 93 6.83 4.04 -19.09
N HIS A 94 5.50 3.95 -19.12
CA HIS A 94 4.64 4.89 -19.80
C HIS A 94 4.74 6.30 -19.20
N SER A 95 4.87 6.42 -17.88
CA SER A 95 5.12 7.71 -17.21
C SER A 95 6.46 8.34 -17.60
N ARG A 96 7.52 7.53 -17.78
CA ARG A 96 8.84 7.98 -18.23
C ARG A 96 8.86 8.44 -19.68
N SER A 97 8.05 7.80 -20.54
CA SER A 97 7.93 8.20 -21.95
C SER A 97 7.23 9.54 -22.16
N GLY A 98 6.64 10.14 -21.11
CA GLY A 98 5.89 11.39 -21.17
C GLY A 98 4.55 11.28 -21.89
N ARG A 99 4.14 10.06 -22.27
CA ARG A 99 3.00 9.81 -23.16
C ARG A 99 1.65 9.67 -22.45
N TYR A 100 1.61 9.52 -21.11
CA TYR A 100 0.38 9.12 -20.45
C TYR A 100 -0.08 10.00 -19.30
N LEU A 101 -1.41 10.12 -19.26
CA LEU A 101 -2.26 10.79 -18.29
C LEU A 101 -3.09 9.69 -17.66
N PHE A 102 -2.90 9.34 -16.39
CA PHE A 102 -3.89 8.47 -15.74
C PHE A 102 -5.16 9.29 -15.55
N PHE A 103 -6.18 9.00 -16.36
CA PHE A 103 -7.47 9.69 -16.32
C PHE A 103 -8.22 9.30 -15.05
N LEU A 104 -7.89 9.95 -13.94
CA LEU A 104 -8.77 9.97 -12.78
C LEU A 104 -9.97 10.81 -13.15
N HIS A 105 -11.02 10.13 -13.61
CA HIS A 105 -12.33 10.73 -13.83
C HIS A 105 -12.86 11.26 -12.50
N ARG A 106 -12.44 12.47 -12.13
CA ARG A 106 -13.18 13.30 -11.20
C ARG A 106 -13.38 14.64 -11.89
N ARG A 107 -14.52 14.67 -12.60
CA ARG A 107 -15.19 15.80 -13.24
C ARG A 107 -14.61 16.21 -14.61
N PRO A 108 -15.44 16.25 -15.67
CA PRO A 108 -15.03 16.67 -17.02
C PRO A 108 -14.55 18.14 -17.08
N GLU A 109 -14.82 18.93 -16.03
CA GLU A 109 -14.43 20.34 -15.91
C GLU A 109 -12.92 20.58 -15.72
N TYR A 110 -12.17 19.62 -15.17
CA TYR A 110 -10.74 19.79 -14.84
C TYR A 110 -9.79 19.11 -15.83
N GLY A 111 -10.32 18.50 -16.89
CA GLY A 111 -9.53 17.81 -17.89
C GLY A 111 -8.73 16.61 -17.34
N PRO A 112 -7.92 15.97 -18.19
CA PRO A 112 -7.15 14.80 -17.79
C PRO A 112 -5.95 15.17 -16.93
N LEU A 113 -5.90 14.63 -15.71
CA LEU A 113 -4.79 14.86 -14.79
C LEU A 113 -3.53 14.12 -15.27
N ARG A 114 -2.43 14.87 -15.46
CA ARG A 114 -1.11 14.31 -15.77
C ARG A 114 -0.55 13.64 -14.53
N VAL A 115 -0.74 12.34 -14.38
CA VAL A 115 -0.14 11.56 -13.29
C VAL A 115 1.16 10.93 -13.78
N GLN A 116 2.25 11.17 -13.07
CA GLN A 116 3.56 10.59 -13.37
C GLN A 116 3.94 9.62 -12.24
N LEU A 117 3.99 8.32 -12.51
CA LEU A 117 4.44 7.31 -11.56
C LEU A 117 5.90 7.01 -11.87
N THR A 118 6.83 7.69 -11.21
CA THR A 118 8.26 7.60 -11.58
C THR A 118 9.11 6.98 -10.48
N LYS A 119 8.71 7.13 -9.22
CA LYS A 119 9.53 6.79 -8.05
C LYS A 119 8.76 5.83 -7.12
N PRO A 120 8.99 4.51 -7.22
CA PRO A 120 8.41 3.58 -6.26
C PRO A 120 9.01 3.83 -4.86
N VAL A 121 8.16 4.07 -3.87
CA VAL A 121 8.58 4.24 -2.48
C VAL A 121 8.67 2.86 -1.83
N SER A 122 9.89 2.44 -1.56
CA SER A 122 10.16 1.13 -0.97
C SER A 122 9.84 1.12 0.53
N ARG A 123 9.13 0.09 0.99
CA ARG A 123 8.93 -0.20 2.43
C ARG A 123 10.24 -0.45 3.18
N PHE A 124 11.29 -0.86 2.47
CA PHE A 124 12.62 -1.07 3.04
C PHE A 124 13.42 0.24 3.20
N LYS A 125 12.88 1.39 2.76
CA LYS A 125 13.53 2.70 2.90
C LYS A 125 13.62 3.12 4.37
N HIS A 126 12.63 2.76 5.19
CA HIS A 126 12.70 2.92 6.64
C HIS A 126 13.17 1.60 7.24
N VAL A 127 14.28 1.64 7.99
CA VAL A 127 14.81 0.46 8.68
C VAL A 127 13.82 0.08 9.78
N GLN A 128 13.05 -0.98 9.54
CA GLN A 128 12.15 -1.54 10.53
C GLN A 128 12.95 -2.16 11.67
N SER A 129 12.37 -2.22 12.87
CA SER A 129 13.05 -2.84 14.00
C SER A 129 13.40 -4.30 13.72
N LEU A 130 14.46 -4.79 14.37
CA LEU A 130 14.81 -6.21 14.31
C LEU A 130 13.63 -7.11 14.70
N GLN A 131 12.81 -6.67 15.66
CA GLN A 131 11.61 -7.38 16.09
C GLN A 131 10.61 -7.56 14.92
N HIS A 132 10.39 -6.51 14.13
CA HIS A 132 9.50 -6.55 12.97
C HIS A 132 10.08 -7.41 11.85
N LEU A 133 11.38 -7.30 11.59
CA LEU A 133 12.08 -8.15 10.62
C LEU A 133 11.97 -9.64 11.00
N CYS A 134 12.18 -9.98 12.28
CA CYS A 134 12.00 -11.34 12.77
C CYS A 134 10.56 -11.83 12.56
N ARG A 135 9.56 -11.00 12.85
CA ARG A 135 8.15 -11.34 12.61
C ARG A 135 7.85 -11.60 11.15
N PHE A 136 8.39 -10.79 10.24
CA PHE A 136 8.24 -11.00 8.80
C PHE A 136 8.82 -12.34 8.37
N VAL A 137 10.04 -12.68 8.81
CA VAL A 137 10.67 -13.97 8.49
C VAL A 137 9.85 -15.14 9.04
N ILE A 138 9.36 -15.05 10.28
CA ILE A 138 8.53 -16.09 10.90
C ILE A 138 7.25 -16.33 10.08
N HIS A 139 6.55 -15.27 9.66
CA HIS A 139 5.34 -15.38 8.83
C HIS A 139 5.63 -15.90 7.42
N LYS A 140 6.82 -15.63 6.87
CA LYS A 140 7.25 -16.15 5.57
C LYS A 140 7.57 -17.64 5.65
N THR A 141 8.17 -18.11 6.75
CA THR A 141 8.53 -19.52 6.96
C THR A 141 7.32 -20.36 7.37
N ILE A 142 6.41 -19.81 8.17
CA ILE A 142 5.24 -20.51 8.69
C ILE A 142 4.00 -20.15 7.87
N ILE A 143 3.74 -20.94 6.83
CA ILE A 143 2.61 -20.75 5.90
C ILE A 143 1.26 -20.90 6.62
N ARG A 144 1.21 -21.76 7.64
CA ARG A 144 0.01 -22.09 8.42
C ARG A 144 -0.06 -21.29 9.71
N LYS A 145 -0.94 -20.29 9.77
CA LYS A 145 -1.09 -19.38 10.93
C LYS A 145 -1.43 -20.10 12.23
N ASP A 146 -2.10 -21.25 12.16
CA ASP A 146 -2.42 -22.10 13.30
C ASP A 146 -1.16 -22.65 13.99
N LEU A 147 -0.06 -22.83 13.27
CA LEU A 147 1.20 -23.31 13.83
C LEU A 147 1.95 -22.22 14.59
N ILE A 148 1.62 -20.93 14.41
CA ILE A 148 2.26 -19.84 15.15
C ILE A 148 2.04 -20.02 16.66
N GLN A 149 0.87 -20.50 17.08
CA GLN A 149 0.55 -20.72 18.50
C GLN A 149 1.30 -21.91 19.12
N THR A 150 1.88 -22.79 18.29
CA THR A 150 2.67 -23.94 18.76
C THR A 150 4.15 -23.61 18.97
N LEU A 151 4.59 -22.40 18.60
CA LEU A 151 5.96 -21.99 18.80
C LEU A 151 6.30 -21.87 20.31
N PRO A 152 7.51 -22.28 20.73
CA PRO A 152 7.96 -22.16 22.13
C PRO A 152 8.34 -20.72 22.47
N LEU A 153 7.39 -19.78 22.31
CA LEU A 153 7.57 -18.35 22.55
C LEU A 153 6.68 -17.87 23.70
N PRO A 154 7.13 -16.87 24.48
CA PRO A 154 6.29 -16.19 25.46
C PRO A 154 4.99 -15.64 24.84
N ARG A 155 3.88 -15.65 25.61
CA ARG A 155 2.56 -15.19 25.14
C ARG A 155 2.59 -13.80 24.49
N ARG A 156 3.34 -12.86 25.07
CA ARG A 156 3.51 -11.50 24.51
C ARG A 156 4.07 -11.49 23.09
N LEU A 157 4.98 -12.41 22.76
CA LEU A 157 5.52 -12.54 21.41
C LEU A 157 4.54 -13.24 20.48
N LEU A 158 3.77 -14.23 20.97
CA LEU A 158 2.69 -14.84 20.20
C LEU A 158 1.62 -13.82 19.83
N ASP A 159 1.22 -12.96 20.76
CA ASP A 159 0.26 -11.87 20.52
C ASP A 159 0.79 -10.89 19.47
N TYR A 160 2.08 -10.52 19.57
CA TYR A 160 2.75 -9.68 18.58
C TYR A 160 2.78 -10.33 17.19
N LEU A 161 3.08 -11.64 17.11
CA LEU A 161 3.09 -12.39 15.86
C LEU A 161 1.67 -12.52 15.27
N ASN A 162 0.63 -12.66 16.09
CA ASN A 162 -0.74 -12.87 15.63
C ASN A 162 -1.44 -11.58 15.18
N TYR A 163 -0.78 -10.42 15.30
CA TYR A 163 -1.31 -9.14 14.84
C TYR A 163 -1.52 -9.14 13.31
N LYS A 164 -2.57 -8.46 12.82
CA LYS A 164 -3.01 -8.57 11.41
C LYS A 164 -2.06 -7.91 10.40
N ASN A 165 -1.30 -6.88 10.81
CA ASN A 165 -0.43 -6.13 9.90
C ASN A 165 1.03 -6.58 10.07
N CYS A 166 1.49 -7.51 9.22
CA CYS A 166 2.86 -8.05 9.25
C CYS A 166 3.85 -7.33 8.33
N LEU A 167 3.39 -6.32 7.58
CA LEU A 167 4.18 -5.60 6.57
C LEU A 167 4.53 -4.16 6.96
N SER A 168 3.86 -3.63 7.98
CA SER A 168 4.13 -2.29 8.53
C SER A 168 4.30 -2.40 10.02
N GLU A 169 5.45 -1.93 10.51
CA GLU A 169 5.61 -1.53 11.89
C GLU A 169 4.64 -0.38 12.14
N ARG A 170 3.99 -0.35 13.30
CA ARG A 170 3.00 0.68 13.65
C ARG A 170 3.53 2.07 13.26
N VAL A 171 2.81 2.78 12.39
CA VAL A 171 2.70 4.23 12.45
C VAL A 171 1.39 4.54 13.19
N GLU A 172 1.21 3.95 14.37
CA GLU A 172 0.25 4.48 15.34
C GLU A 172 1.06 5.46 16.17
N VAL A 173 1.09 6.72 15.71
CA VAL A 173 1.44 7.84 16.58
C VAL A 173 0.43 7.79 17.74
N ASP A 174 0.96 7.80 18.96
CA ASP A 174 0.21 7.80 20.21
C ASP A 174 -1.03 8.73 20.15
N MET A 175 -2.23 8.15 20.12
CA MET A 175 -3.44 8.83 20.60
C MET A 175 -3.80 8.35 22.01
N THR A 176 -2.80 8.30 22.90
CA THR A 176 -3.03 8.24 24.35
C THR A 176 -2.23 9.31 25.09
N SER A 177 -2.33 10.55 24.61
CA SER A 177 -2.23 11.78 25.42
C SER A 177 -2.83 12.88 24.55
N HIS A 178 -4.10 13.25 24.72
CA HIS A 178 -4.54 14.30 25.64
C HIS A 178 -6.04 14.09 25.92
N PHE A 179 -6.38 13.22 26.87
CA PHE A 179 -7.58 13.42 27.67
C PHE A 179 -7.11 14.15 28.93
N GLY A 180 -7.29 15.46 28.96
CA GLY A 180 -6.85 16.29 30.06
C GLY A 180 -7.33 17.73 29.89
N GLN A 181 -8.47 18.01 30.53
CA GLN A 181 -8.94 19.33 30.97
C GLN A 181 -9.53 20.26 29.88
N CYS A 182 -10.82 20.06 29.58
CA CYS A 182 -11.72 21.22 29.61
C CYS A 182 -12.22 21.35 31.04
N VAL A 183 -11.77 22.42 31.67
CA VAL A 183 -12.18 22.91 32.98
C VAL A 183 -13.59 23.50 32.81
N ASP A 184 -14.51 23.14 33.69
CA ASP A 184 -15.67 23.99 34.00
C ASP A 184 -15.19 25.40 34.32
N ASP A 185 -15.82 26.44 33.77
CA ASP A 185 -16.16 27.67 34.51
C ASP A 185 -16.88 28.72 33.62
N PHE A 186 -18.06 29.12 34.13
CA PHE A 186 -18.98 30.22 33.79
C PHE A 186 -19.89 30.14 32.54
#